data_AF-A0A841JN42-F1
#
_entry.id   AF-A0A841JN42-F1
#
_cell.length_a   1.000
_cell.length_b   1.000
_cell.length_c   1.000
_cell.angle_alpha   90.00
_cell.angle_beta   90.00
_cell.angle_gamma   90.00
#
_symmetry.space_group_name_H-M   'P 1'
#
loop_
_entity.id
_entity.type
_entity.pdbx_description
1 polymer ?
#
loop_
_entity_poly.entity_id
_entity_poly.type
_entity_poly.pdbx_seq_one_letter_code
_entity_poly.pdbx_strand_id
1 'polypeptide(L)'
;MKKLTLSILLLVFLMSCKTQQISLGLSEQKFTREHHYATRMELSVYRTVYLDNQTTEFYYFKDSKLYKMNHGFTPYGATKPQPTR
;
A
#
# COMPACT_ATOMS: atom_id res chain seq x y z
N MET A 1 -45.89 -13.12 8.00
CA MET A 1 -44.81 -12.45 8.74
C MET A 1 -43.44 -12.89 8.19
N LYS A 2 -43.00 -12.41 7.03
CA LYS A 2 -41.69 -12.72 6.43
C LYS A 2 -41.26 -11.59 5.48
N LYS A 3 -41.08 -10.37 5.98
CA LYS A 3 -40.59 -9.23 5.15
C LYS A 3 -39.63 -8.28 5.89
N LEU A 4 -39.16 -8.66 7.08
CA LEU A 4 -38.37 -7.76 7.94
C LEU A 4 -36.89 -8.14 8.05
N THR A 5 -36.48 -9.28 7.51
CA THR A 5 -35.09 -9.76 7.58
C THR A 5 -34.20 -9.25 6.45
N LEU A 6 -34.78 -8.75 5.36
CA LEU A 6 -34.00 -8.27 4.20
C LEU A 6 -33.35 -6.90 4.47
N SER A 7 -34.01 -6.03 5.25
CA SER A 7 -33.52 -4.68 5.54
C SER A 7 -32.33 -4.65 6.50
N ILE A 8 -32.17 -5.68 7.34
CA ILE A 8 -31.05 -5.76 8.29
C ILE A 8 -29.76 -6.20 7.58
N LEU A 9 -29.88 -7.04 6.55
CA LEU A 9 -28.72 -7.54 5.80
C LEU A 9 -28.00 -6.42 5.02
N LEU A 10 -28.76 -5.45 4.49
CA LEU A 10 -28.20 -4.29 3.76
C LEU A 10 -27.39 -3.35 4.66
N LEU A 11 -27.74 -3.23 5.94
CA LEU A 11 -27.03 -2.35 6.89
C LEU A 11 -25.63 -2.87 7.26
N VAL A 12 -25.40 -4.19 7.21
CA VAL A 12 -24.10 -4.79 7.58
C VAL A 12 -23.05 -4.57 6.47
N PHE A 13 -23.47 -4.49 5.20
CA PHE A 13 -22.56 -4.29 4.07
C PHE A 13 -21.93 -2.89 4.03
N LEU A 14 -22.58 -1.87 4.59
CA LEU A 14 -22.10 -0.48 4.53
C LEU A 14 -20.97 -0.17 5.53
N MET A 15 -20.69 -1.07 6.50
CA MET A 15 -19.69 -0.85 7.55
C MET A 15 -18.27 -1.34 7.21
N SER A 16 -18.03 -1.94 6.05
CA SER A 16 -16.74 -2.58 5.73
C SER A 16 -15.85 -1.86 4.72
N CYS A 17 -16.12 -0.59 4.39
CA CYS A 17 -15.13 0.21 3.66
C CYS A 17 -14.22 0.95 4.66
N LYS A 18 -13.36 0.21 5.36
CA LYS A 18 -12.26 0.84 6.11
C LYS A 18 -11.20 1.26 5.11
N THR A 19 -11.15 2.54 4.79
CA THR A 19 -10.04 3.13 4.05
C THR A 19 -8.76 2.88 4.85
N GLN A 20 -7.88 2.03 4.34
CA GLN A 20 -6.63 1.67 5.00
C GLN A 20 -5.71 2.89 4.98
N GLN A 21 -5.53 3.51 6.14
CA GLN A 21 -4.67 4.68 6.29
C GLN A 21 -3.23 4.24 6.48
N ILE A 22 -2.37 4.62 5.53
CA ILE A 22 -0.92 4.43 5.63
C ILE A 22 -0.34 5.56 6.50
N SER A 23 0.51 5.21 7.45
CA SER A 23 1.12 6.17 8.38
C SER A 23 2.53 5.75 8.76
N LEU A 24 3.35 6.72 9.16
CA LEU A 24 4.71 6.46 9.63
C LEU A 24 4.69 5.49 10.84
N GLY A 25 5.65 4.57 10.86
CA GLY A 25 5.74 3.50 11.85
C GLY A 25 4.97 2.23 11.50
N LEU A 26 4.17 2.22 10.43
CA LEU A 26 3.49 1.03 9.93
C LEU A 26 4.50 -0.09 9.66
N SER A 27 4.21 -1.32 10.12
CA SER A 27 5.13 -2.43 9.88
C SER A 27 5.10 -2.88 8.41
N GLU A 28 6.25 -3.28 7.88
CA GLU A 28 6.38 -3.81 6.51
C GLU A 28 5.49 -5.04 6.30
N GLN A 29 5.38 -5.91 7.30
CA GLN A 29 4.50 -7.08 7.25
C GLN A 29 3.02 -6.69 7.14
N LYS A 30 2.59 -5.68 7.91
CA LYS A 30 1.20 -5.21 7.83
C LYS A 30 0.95 -4.55 6.48
N PHE A 31 1.91 -3.75 6.02
CA PHE A 31 1.84 -3.07 4.73
C PHE A 31 1.71 -4.07 3.57
N THR A 32 2.61 -5.05 3.47
CA THR A 32 2.61 -6.05 2.37
C THR A 32 1.36 -6.93 2.35
N ARG A 33 0.72 -7.13 3.51
CA ARG A 33 -0.56 -7.84 3.64
C ARG A 33 -1.76 -7.00 3.20
N GLU A 34 -1.71 -5.69 3.40
CA GLU A 34 -2.86 -4.80 3.13
C GLU A 34 -2.75 -4.15 1.74
N HIS A 35 -1.53 -3.95 1.24
CA HIS A 35 -1.21 -3.24 0.00
C HIS A 35 -0.53 -4.17 -1.01
N HIS A 36 -1.19 -5.26 -1.38
CA HIS A 36 -0.68 -6.25 -2.35
C HIS A 36 -0.41 -5.67 -3.75
N TYR A 37 -1.00 -4.51 -4.07
CA TYR A 37 -0.79 -3.81 -5.33
C TYR A 37 0.57 -3.10 -5.40
N ALA A 38 1.26 -2.89 -4.27
CA ALA A 38 2.55 -2.23 -4.23
C ALA A 38 3.68 -3.20 -4.65
N THR A 39 4.50 -2.76 -5.60
CA THR A 39 5.63 -3.54 -6.12
C THR A 39 6.91 -3.20 -5.38
N ARG A 40 7.68 -4.20 -4.95
CA ARG A 40 8.99 -3.97 -4.33
C ARG A 40 10.00 -3.53 -5.40
N MET A 41 10.51 -2.31 -5.26
CA MET A 41 11.48 -1.70 -6.17
C MET A 41 12.92 -1.88 -5.71
N GLU A 42 13.15 -1.88 -4.40
CA GLU A 42 14.49 -1.96 -3.82
C GLU A 42 14.44 -2.83 -2.55
N LEU A 43 15.45 -3.66 -2.36
CA LEU A 43 15.73 -4.37 -1.12
C LEU A 43 17.23 -4.25 -0.84
N SER A 44 17.60 -3.50 0.19
CA SER A 44 18.99 -3.33 0.61
C SER A 44 19.11 -3.48 2.13
N VAL A 45 20.34 -3.55 2.63
CA VAL A 45 20.63 -3.61 4.07
C VAL A 45 20.15 -2.34 4.80
N TYR A 46 20.00 -1.22 4.08
CA TYR A 46 19.62 0.06 4.66
C TYR A 46 18.11 0.31 4.63
N ARG A 47 17.41 -0.25 3.63
CA ARG A 47 15.97 0.01 3.41
C ARG A 47 15.32 -0.98 2.45
N THR A 48 14.00 -1.07 2.55
CA THR A 48 13.13 -1.64 1.51
C THR A 48 12.28 -0.53 0.91
N VAL A 49 12.09 -0.53 -0.41
CA VAL A 49 11.23 0.46 -1.09
C VAL A 49 10.15 -0.25 -1.89
N TYR A 50 8.90 0.17 -1.69
CA TYR A 50 7.74 -0.27 -2.46
C TYR A 50 7.19 0.89 -3.28
N LEU A 51 6.69 0.61 -4.47
CA LEU A 51 6.00 1.55 -5.36
C LEU A 51 4.55 1.10 -5.51
N ASP A 52 3.62 1.99 -5.18
CA ASP A 52 2.25 1.86 -5.64
C ASP A 52 2.15 2.30 -7.10
N ASN A 53 1.90 1.33 -7.98
CA ASN A 53 1.79 1.56 -9.43
C ASN A 53 0.54 2.38 -9.81
N GLN A 54 -0.45 2.49 -8.93
CA GLN A 54 -1.69 3.23 -9.17
C GLN A 54 -1.52 4.72 -8.85
N THR A 55 -0.81 5.03 -7.77
CA THR A 55 -0.64 6.41 -7.27
C THR A 55 0.75 6.97 -7.51
N THR A 56 1.71 6.16 -7.96
CA THR A 56 3.14 6.50 -8.05
C THR A 56 3.78 6.88 -6.72
N GLU A 57 3.19 6.42 -5.62
CA GLU A 57 3.69 6.67 -4.27
C GLU A 57 4.76 5.62 -3.88
N PHE A 58 5.86 6.11 -3.32
CA PHE A 58 6.97 5.31 -2.83
C PHE A 58 6.93 5.21 -1.31
N TYR A 59 7.00 3.99 -0.79
CA TYR A 59 6.99 3.67 0.64
C TYR A 59 8.35 3.10 1.05
N TYR A 60 9.01 3.78 1.98
CA TYR A 60 10.37 3.45 2.40
C TYR A 60 10.34 2.85 3.81
N PHE A 61 10.83 1.62 3.93
CA PHE A 61 10.92 0.88 5.17
C PHE A 61 12.36 0.81 5.66
N LYS A 62 12.55 1.01 6.96
CA LYS A 62 13.82 0.80 7.67
C LYS A 62 13.50 0.15 9.00
N ASP A 63 14.28 -0.84 9.40
CA ASP A 63 14.04 -1.63 10.62
C ASP A 63 12.59 -2.17 10.69
N SER A 64 12.10 -2.65 9.53
CA SER A 64 10.75 -3.18 9.32
C SER A 64 9.60 -2.19 9.58
N LYS A 65 9.88 -0.88 9.60
CA LYS A 65 8.89 0.19 9.82
C LYS A 65 8.93 1.24 8.71
N LEU A 66 7.76 1.69 8.29
CA LEU A 66 7.61 2.78 7.33
C LEU A 66 8.14 4.08 7.93
N TYR A 67 9.16 4.68 7.34
CA TYR A 67 9.76 5.91 7.86
C TYR A 67 9.62 7.09 6.90
N LYS A 68 9.26 6.84 5.63
CA LYS A 68 9.10 7.89 4.62
C LYS A 68 8.11 7.45 3.54
N MET A 69 7.35 8.42 3.05
CA MET A 69 6.47 8.31 1.88
C MET A 69 6.80 9.45 0.93
N ASN A 70 6.91 9.18 -0.37
CA ASN A 70 7.16 10.20 -1.40
C ASN A 70 6.27 9.96 -2.61
N HIS A 71 5.62 11.00 -3.12
CA HIS A 71 4.91 10.97 -4.39
C HIS A 71 5.88 11.27 -5.54
N GLY A 72 5.91 10.45 -6.59
CA GLY A 72 6.53 10.80 -7.89
C GLY A 72 8.06 10.87 -7.92
N PHE A 73 8.76 10.50 -6.85
CA PHE A 73 10.23 10.52 -6.79
C PHE A 73 10.81 9.10 -6.84
N THR A 74 11.44 8.76 -7.97
CA THR A 74 12.20 7.51 -8.12
C THR A 74 13.36 7.46 -7.13
N PRO A 75 13.54 6.39 -6.33
CA PRO A 75 14.68 6.30 -5.42
C PRO A 75 15.97 6.43 -6.21
N TYR A 76 16.85 7.34 -5.79
CA TYR A 76 18.18 7.56 -6.36
C TYR A 76 18.87 6.19 -6.55
N GLY A 77 19.10 5.79 -7.80
CA GLY A 77 19.70 4.49 -8.16
C GLY A 77 18.91 3.65 -9.17
N ALA A 78 17.62 3.94 -9.42
CA ALA A 78 16.89 3.28 -10.51
C ALA A 78 17.30 3.87 -11.87
N THR A 79 18.22 3.22 -12.58
CA THR A 79 18.37 3.39 -14.04
C THR A 79 16.98 3.25 -14.66
N LYS A 80 16.50 4.32 -15.29
CA LYS A 80 15.21 4.35 -16.00
C LYS A 80 15.07 3.08 -16.84
N PRO A 81 13.92 2.40 -16.88
CA PRO A 81 13.70 1.36 -17.87
C PRO A 81 13.85 1.99 -19.25
N GLN A 82 14.89 1.59 -19.97
CA GLN A 82 15.14 2.03 -21.34
C GLN A 82 14.08 1.36 -22.23
N PRO A 83 13.25 2.12 -22.97
CA PRO A 83 12.30 1.50 -23.89
C PRO A 83 13.09 0.82 -25.01
N THR A 84 12.98 -0.50 -25.11
CA THR A 84 13.38 -1.23 -26.33
C THR A 84 12.42 -0.82 -27.45
N ARG A 85 13.02 -0.22 -28.49
CA ARG A 85 12.36 0.18 -29.74
C ARG A 85 12.05 -1.04 -30.61
#